data_AF-A0A1T5J9H5-F1
#
_entry.id   AF-A0A1T5J9H5-F1
#
_cell.length_a   1.000
_cell.length_b   1.000
_cell.length_c   1.000
_cell.angle_alpha   90.00
_cell.angle_beta   90.00
_cell.angle_gamma   90.00
#
_symmetry.space_group_name_H-M   'P 1'
#
loop_
_entity.id
_entity.type
_entity.pdbx_description
1 polymer ?
#
loop_
_entity_poly.entity_id
_entity_poly.type
_entity_poly.pdbx_seq_one_letter_code
_entity_poly.pdbx_strand_id
1 'polypeptide(L)'
;MKTNSFFAAAALLAAISCSGFFNNDEGQGSLVIHFSRPDAATRASAEVPDSSTFLLRVVSDGGNVIYDGTFGNMPETLTVDAGTYTISARSAEFTSPKFDAPQYGDTQSVEVNSGATVNVELKCRQTNAGIRLRIAPEFLTSYPQGVMFVQSEDGRLMYSYSEKRIAYFNPGEVSVVLNDAGTDHLLFTRVLESREILDVSISAPTVSSSGNIKVSIDTTRSWINEEFTIGSGDDHGRDLSGALSVSEARGLLGATGVWVYGYVIGSASPFQKDSVSPTNLAIAGKTAVTSKDACMSVELKKGAMRDALNVHDNPANLGHKLFVKGDIVKYYSIPGVKNITDYVLQ
;
A
#
# COMPACT_ATOMS: atom_id res chain seq x y z
N MET A 1 -27.25 70.26 -32.36
CA MET A 1 -27.80 69.45 -31.25
C MET A 1 -27.16 68.07 -31.29
N LYS A 2 -26.75 67.62 -30.10
CA LYS A 2 -26.14 66.35 -29.70
C LYS A 2 -24.60 66.29 -29.81
N THR A 3 -24.05 65.93 -28.66
CA THR A 3 -22.77 66.23 -28.05
C THR A 3 -22.14 64.90 -27.62
N ASN A 4 -20.81 64.84 -27.65
CA ASN A 4 -19.90 63.99 -26.84
C ASN A 4 -20.00 62.46 -27.06
N SER A 5 -18.93 61.65 -26.99
CA SER A 5 -17.74 61.74 -26.13
C SER A 5 -16.56 60.97 -26.72
N PHE A 6 -15.36 61.54 -26.53
CA PHE A 6 -14.05 60.90 -26.65
C PHE A 6 -13.83 59.84 -25.57
N PHE A 7 -13.17 58.73 -25.90
CA PHE A 7 -12.30 58.01 -24.96
C PHE A 7 -11.06 57.51 -25.70
N ALA A 8 -9.90 57.91 -25.19
CA ALA A 8 -8.58 57.61 -25.72
C ALA A 8 -8.13 56.20 -25.30
N ALA A 9 -7.64 55.40 -26.24
CA ALA A 9 -6.91 54.17 -25.96
C ALA A 9 -5.41 54.49 -25.94
N ALA A 10 -4.83 54.52 -24.73
CA ALA A 10 -3.41 54.66 -24.52
C ALA A 10 -2.69 53.33 -24.82
N ALA A 11 -1.76 53.38 -25.76
CA ALA A 11 -0.76 52.32 -25.98
C ALA A 11 0.29 52.37 -24.86
N LEU A 12 0.61 51.22 -24.27
CA LEU A 12 1.81 51.05 -23.45
C LEU A 12 2.57 49.81 -23.97
N LEU A 13 3.75 50.05 -24.56
CA LEU A 13 4.80 49.05 -24.73
C LEU A 13 5.45 48.78 -23.36
N ALA A 14 5.70 47.52 -23.03
CA ALA A 14 6.65 47.15 -21.98
C ALA A 14 7.40 45.85 -22.31
N ALA A 15 8.64 46.05 -22.75
CA ALA A 15 9.86 45.25 -22.59
C ALA A 15 9.81 43.71 -22.61
N ILE A 16 10.39 43.17 -23.69
CA ILE A 16 11.07 41.88 -23.72
C ILE A 16 12.26 41.94 -22.75
N SER A 17 12.27 41.03 -21.77
CA SER A 17 13.48 40.68 -21.01
C SER A 17 13.79 39.22 -21.25
N CYS A 18 14.61 38.95 -22.28
CA CYS A 18 15.30 37.67 -22.41
C CYS A 18 16.59 37.71 -21.61
N SER A 19 16.69 36.85 -20.62
CA SER A 19 17.97 36.33 -20.15
C SER A 19 17.80 34.92 -19.62
N GLY A 20 18.19 33.95 -20.45
CA GLY A 20 19.01 32.83 -19.98
C GLY A 20 18.37 31.44 -19.90
N PHE A 21 18.68 30.64 -20.91
CA PHE A 21 19.02 29.21 -20.85
C PHE A 21 17.93 28.17 -20.51
N PHE A 22 17.44 27.54 -21.59
CA PHE A 22 16.89 26.18 -21.76
C PHE A 22 16.30 25.46 -20.52
N ASN A 23 14.97 25.23 -20.54
CA ASN A 23 14.38 23.97 -20.09
C ASN A 23 13.11 23.68 -20.90
N ASN A 24 13.10 22.53 -21.57
CA ASN A 24 11.99 22.03 -22.38
C ASN A 24 10.94 21.33 -21.48
N ASP A 25 10.28 22.06 -20.59
CA ASP A 25 9.24 21.49 -19.70
C ASP A 25 7.81 21.95 -20.02
N GLU A 26 7.57 22.48 -21.23
CA GLU A 26 6.23 22.76 -21.75
C GLU A 26 5.53 21.44 -22.12
N GLY A 27 4.98 20.76 -21.12
CA GLY A 27 4.19 19.54 -21.33
C GLY A 27 4.26 18.53 -20.20
N GLN A 28 5.17 18.68 -19.24
CA GLN A 28 5.36 17.73 -18.15
C GLN A 28 4.67 18.18 -16.86
N GLY A 29 4.23 17.22 -16.05
CA GLY A 29 3.73 17.39 -14.69
C GLY A 29 4.44 16.43 -13.74
N SER A 30 3.97 16.35 -12.50
CA SER A 30 4.59 15.56 -11.43
C SER A 30 3.58 14.69 -10.70
N LEU A 31 3.96 13.44 -10.43
CA LEU A 31 3.21 12.51 -9.59
C LEU A 31 3.93 12.32 -8.26
N VAL A 32 3.21 12.52 -7.16
CA VAL A 32 3.65 12.21 -5.80
C VAL A 32 2.72 11.15 -5.24
N ILE A 33 3.24 9.94 -5.03
CA ILE A 33 2.44 8.77 -4.62
C ILE A 33 2.77 8.43 -3.17
N HIS A 34 1.74 8.33 -2.34
CA HIS A 34 1.83 7.91 -0.95
C HIS A 34 0.72 6.92 -0.62
N PHE A 35 0.90 6.14 0.44
CA PHE A 35 -0.17 5.31 1.00
C PHE A 35 -0.95 6.11 2.04
N SER A 36 -2.27 5.96 2.05
CA SER A 36 -3.12 6.44 3.13
C SER A 36 -2.70 5.77 4.44
N ARG A 37 -2.84 6.50 5.55
CA ARG A 37 -2.73 5.89 6.87
C ARG A 37 -3.76 4.76 6.99
N PRO A 38 -3.41 3.60 7.57
CA PRO A 38 -4.44 2.74 8.11
C PRO A 38 -5.08 3.49 9.29
N ASP A 39 -6.39 3.69 9.25
CA ASP A 39 -7.11 4.16 10.45
C ASP A 39 -6.77 3.22 11.61
N ALA A 40 -6.54 3.80 12.78
CA ALA A 40 -6.17 3.09 13.99
C ALA A 40 -7.02 1.83 14.14
N ALA A 41 -6.33 0.68 14.08
CA ALA A 41 -6.91 -0.62 13.80
C ALA A 41 -8.15 -0.95 14.64
N THR A 42 -9.31 -1.13 14.00
CA THR A 42 -10.30 -2.07 14.51
C THR A 42 -9.77 -3.48 14.27
N ARG A 43 -9.26 -4.08 15.35
CA ARG A 43 -8.72 -5.43 15.43
C ARG A 43 -9.62 -6.44 14.71
N ALA A 44 -9.11 -7.03 13.63
CA ALA A 44 -9.19 -8.47 13.40
C ALA A 44 -8.12 -8.90 12.38
N SER A 45 -7.59 -10.10 12.60
CA SER A 45 -6.30 -10.64 12.16
C SER A 45 -6.01 -10.66 10.65
N ALA A 46 -5.05 -9.85 10.22
CA ALA A 46 -4.00 -10.18 9.25
C ALA A 46 -2.90 -9.12 9.42
N GLU A 47 -1.64 -9.52 9.52
CA GLU A 47 -0.52 -8.58 9.59
C GLU A 47 -0.51 -7.78 8.27
N VAL A 48 -0.85 -6.49 8.33
CA VAL A 48 -0.86 -5.63 7.15
C VAL A 48 0.57 -5.58 6.61
N PRO A 49 0.82 -5.97 5.35
CA PRO A 49 2.19 -6.04 4.85
C PRO A 49 2.82 -4.65 4.76
N ASP A 50 4.14 -4.58 4.91
CA ASP A 50 4.88 -3.31 4.84
C ASP A 50 4.74 -2.68 3.45
N SER A 51 4.12 -1.49 3.38
CA SER A 51 3.77 -0.83 2.11
C SER A 51 4.98 -0.49 1.24
N SER A 52 6.17 -0.38 1.81
CA SER A 52 7.42 -0.20 1.07
C SER A 52 7.73 -1.38 0.12
N THR A 53 7.27 -2.57 0.47
CA THR A 53 7.52 -3.82 -0.28
C THR A 53 6.52 -4.05 -1.40
N PHE A 54 5.45 -3.24 -1.46
CA PHE A 54 4.40 -3.41 -2.45
C PHE A 54 4.96 -3.17 -3.85
N LEU A 55 4.56 -4.01 -4.80
CA LEU A 55 4.85 -3.86 -6.21
C LEU A 55 4.01 -2.70 -6.73
N LEU A 56 4.66 -1.58 -7.08
CA LEU A 56 4.06 -0.40 -7.67
C LEU A 56 4.30 -0.41 -9.18
N ARG A 57 3.23 -0.15 -9.93
CA ARG A 57 3.27 0.01 -11.38
C ARG A 57 2.51 1.27 -11.78
N VAL A 58 3.13 2.10 -12.60
CA VAL A 58 2.53 3.32 -13.16
C VAL A 58 2.54 3.20 -14.67
N VAL A 59 1.35 3.25 -15.28
CA VAL A 59 1.15 3.04 -16.72
C VAL A 59 0.34 4.21 -17.26
N SER A 60 0.79 4.79 -18.37
CA SER A 60 0.00 5.77 -19.12
C SER A 60 -1.20 5.10 -19.81
N ASP A 61 -2.22 5.89 -20.16
CA ASP A 61 -3.38 5.41 -20.92
C ASP A 61 -3.01 4.75 -22.26
N GLY A 62 -1.89 5.17 -22.88
CA GLY A 62 -1.32 4.54 -24.07
C GLY A 62 -0.61 3.21 -23.82
N GLY A 63 -0.60 2.70 -22.59
CA GLY A 63 0.04 1.44 -22.20
C GLY A 63 1.54 1.53 -21.92
N ASN A 64 2.16 2.70 -22.07
CA ASN A 64 3.57 2.88 -21.74
C ASN A 64 3.80 2.78 -20.22
N VAL A 65 4.75 1.95 -19.80
CA VAL A 65 5.09 1.73 -18.39
C VAL A 65 6.10 2.79 -17.96
N ILE A 66 5.70 3.66 -17.05
CA ILE A 66 6.53 4.75 -16.52
C ILE A 66 7.38 4.27 -15.33
N TYR A 67 6.81 3.38 -14.52
CA TYR A 67 7.47 2.79 -13.37
C TYR A 67 6.99 1.36 -13.15
N ASP A 68 7.91 0.45 -12.86
CA ASP A 68 7.64 -0.93 -12.44
C ASP A 68 8.70 -1.36 -11.44
N GLY A 69 8.31 -1.56 -10.18
CA GLY A 69 9.23 -1.86 -9.09
C GLY A 69 8.56 -1.79 -7.73
N THR A 70 9.31 -1.90 -6.64
CA THR A 70 8.72 -1.75 -5.30
C THR A 70 8.40 -0.28 -4.98
N PHE A 71 7.38 -0.02 -4.18
CA PHE A 71 7.01 1.32 -3.75
C PHE A 71 8.16 2.01 -2.99
N GLY A 72 8.92 1.27 -2.20
CA GLY A 72 10.09 1.74 -1.47
C GLY A 72 11.26 2.20 -2.35
N ASN A 73 11.35 1.71 -3.58
CA ASN A 73 12.39 2.12 -4.54
C ASN A 73 11.95 3.28 -5.45
N MET A 74 10.66 3.64 -5.43
CA MET A 74 10.13 4.73 -6.24
C MET A 74 10.70 6.07 -5.74
N PRO A 75 11.14 6.98 -6.64
CA PRO A 75 11.54 8.32 -6.24
C PRO A 75 10.40 9.07 -5.53
N GLU A 76 10.73 10.16 -4.83
CA GLU A 76 9.74 10.99 -4.12
C GLU A 76 8.74 11.65 -5.07
N THR A 77 9.19 11.98 -6.28
CA THR A 77 8.37 12.56 -7.35
C THR A 77 8.74 11.88 -8.67
N LEU A 78 7.72 11.52 -9.46
CA LEU A 78 7.88 11.08 -10.84
C LEU A 78 7.46 12.21 -11.78
N THR A 79 8.39 12.68 -12.60
CA THR A 79 8.07 13.60 -13.70
C THR A 79 7.49 12.80 -14.86
N VAL A 80 6.32 13.20 -15.33
CA VAL A 80 5.58 12.51 -16.40
C VAL A 80 5.00 13.52 -17.38
N ASP A 81 4.78 13.12 -18.62
CA ASP A 81 4.09 13.99 -19.59
C ASP A 81 2.63 14.20 -19.17
N ALA A 82 2.01 15.30 -19.61
CA ALA A 82 0.60 15.53 -19.36
C ALA A 82 -0.26 14.42 -19.99
N GLY A 83 -1.19 13.87 -19.22
CA GLY A 83 -2.04 12.75 -19.65
C GLY A 83 -2.64 11.98 -18.49
N THR A 84 -3.31 10.89 -18.82
CA THR A 84 -3.95 9.99 -17.85
C THR A 84 -3.05 8.81 -17.53
N TYR A 85 -2.99 8.45 -16.25
CA TYR A 85 -2.17 7.38 -15.72
C TYR A 85 -2.97 6.47 -14.80
N THR A 86 -2.74 5.17 -14.90
CA THR A 86 -3.17 4.16 -13.93
C THR A 86 -2.01 3.82 -13.00
N ILE A 87 -2.21 4.05 -11.71
CA ILE A 87 -1.28 3.73 -10.64
C ILE A 87 -1.84 2.51 -9.91
N SER A 88 -1.09 1.41 -9.89
CA SER A 88 -1.47 0.18 -9.21
C SER A 88 -0.38 -0.23 -8.22
N ALA A 89 -0.76 -0.44 -6.97
CA ALA A 89 0.12 -1.03 -5.97
C ALA A 89 -0.48 -2.33 -5.45
N ARG A 90 0.33 -3.39 -5.35
CA ARG A 90 -0.08 -4.72 -4.89
C ARG A 90 0.96 -5.32 -3.95
N SER A 91 0.52 -6.02 -2.90
CA SER A 91 1.41 -6.61 -1.90
C SER A 91 2.28 -7.74 -2.44
N ALA A 92 1.82 -8.45 -3.47
CA ALA A 92 2.57 -9.52 -4.12
C ALA A 92 2.04 -9.77 -5.54
N GLU A 93 2.70 -10.67 -6.28
CA GLU A 93 2.15 -11.20 -7.53
C GLU A 93 1.08 -12.26 -7.26
N PHE A 94 0.01 -12.18 -8.05
CA PHE A 94 -1.13 -13.07 -7.97
C PHE A 94 -1.63 -13.39 -9.37
N THR A 95 -1.10 -14.47 -9.94
CA THR A 95 -1.38 -14.90 -11.32
C THR A 95 -2.25 -16.15 -11.40
N SER A 96 -2.46 -16.83 -10.27
CA SER A 96 -3.30 -18.02 -10.18
C SER A 96 -3.91 -18.15 -8.79
N PRO A 97 -5.06 -18.81 -8.65
CA PRO A 97 -5.67 -19.06 -7.36
C PRO A 97 -4.77 -19.87 -6.42
N LYS A 98 -4.78 -19.52 -5.12
CA LYS A 98 -3.97 -20.19 -4.09
C LYS A 98 -4.53 -19.97 -2.69
N PHE A 99 -4.19 -20.87 -1.77
CA PHE A 99 -4.61 -20.80 -0.36
C PHE A 99 -3.79 -19.77 0.44
N ASP A 100 -4.41 -19.16 1.45
CA ASP A 100 -3.77 -18.26 2.43
C ASP A 100 -2.96 -17.12 1.80
N ALA A 101 -3.46 -16.55 0.71
CA ALA A 101 -2.77 -15.50 -0.03
C ALA A 101 -3.66 -14.26 -0.26
N PRO A 102 -4.08 -13.55 0.81
CA PRO A 102 -4.74 -12.26 0.66
C PRO A 102 -3.83 -11.30 -0.11
N GLN A 103 -4.41 -10.49 -0.98
CA GLN A 103 -3.70 -9.43 -1.72
C GLN A 103 -4.17 -8.08 -1.22
N TYR A 104 -3.23 -7.21 -0.88
CA TYR A 104 -3.48 -5.85 -0.43
C TYR A 104 -2.98 -4.85 -1.44
N GLY A 105 -3.67 -3.72 -1.60
CA GLY A 105 -3.31 -2.75 -2.61
C GLY A 105 -4.42 -1.77 -2.92
N ASP A 106 -4.13 -0.94 -3.91
CA ASP A 106 -5.09 -0.02 -4.52
C ASP A 106 -4.75 0.17 -5.99
N THR A 107 -5.74 0.58 -6.77
CA THR A 107 -5.53 1.00 -8.16
C THR A 107 -6.36 2.25 -8.43
N GLN A 108 -5.69 3.31 -8.86
CA GLN A 108 -6.30 4.60 -9.12
C GLN A 108 -5.93 5.09 -10.51
N SER A 109 -6.85 5.80 -11.16
CA SER A 109 -6.59 6.50 -12.42
C SER A 109 -6.63 8.00 -12.16
N VAL A 110 -5.59 8.72 -12.61
CA VAL A 110 -5.43 10.16 -12.40
C VAL A 110 -5.03 10.85 -13.69
N GLU A 111 -5.42 12.12 -13.81
CA GLU A 111 -5.03 12.99 -14.90
C GLU A 111 -3.97 13.98 -14.41
N VAL A 112 -2.84 14.04 -15.12
CA VAL A 112 -1.73 14.96 -14.85
C VAL A 112 -1.73 16.05 -15.91
N ASN A 113 -1.87 17.29 -15.46
CA ASN A 113 -1.77 18.46 -16.33
C ASN A 113 -0.33 18.99 -16.36
N SER A 114 0.04 19.69 -17.44
CA SER A 114 1.36 20.32 -17.54
C SER A 114 1.56 21.35 -16.42
N GLY A 115 2.73 21.32 -15.78
CA GLY A 115 3.10 22.15 -14.64
C GLY A 115 2.39 21.79 -13.33
N ALA A 116 1.47 20.82 -13.32
CA ALA A 116 0.74 20.42 -12.13
C ALA A 116 1.45 19.29 -11.37
N THR A 117 1.33 19.33 -10.04
CA THR A 117 1.69 18.23 -9.16
C THR A 117 0.43 17.54 -8.68
N VAL A 118 0.29 16.25 -8.98
CA VAL A 118 -0.83 15.41 -8.55
C VAL A 118 -0.37 14.53 -7.40
N ASN A 119 -1.07 14.65 -6.27
CA ASN A 119 -0.86 13.81 -5.09
C ASN A 119 -1.83 12.61 -5.16
N VAL A 120 -1.28 11.41 -5.24
CA VAL A 120 -2.03 10.15 -5.29
C VAL A 120 -1.93 9.48 -3.93
N GLU A 121 -3.08 9.23 -3.30
CA GLU A 121 -3.19 8.58 -2.00
C GLU A 121 -3.76 7.16 -2.18
N LEU A 122 -2.90 6.15 -2.15
CA LEU A 122 -3.26 4.74 -2.32
C LEU A 122 -3.72 4.12 -0.99
N LYS A 123 -4.85 3.41 -0.99
CA LYS A 123 -5.35 2.76 0.23
C LYS A 123 -4.83 1.34 0.38
N CYS A 124 -4.23 1.01 1.53
CA CYS A 124 -3.82 -0.38 1.80
C CYS A 124 -5.03 -1.23 2.22
N ARG A 125 -5.76 -1.77 1.25
CA ARG A 125 -6.96 -2.59 1.50
C ARG A 125 -6.86 -3.92 0.76
N GLN A 126 -7.54 -4.97 1.24
CA GLN A 126 -7.60 -6.21 0.49
C GLN A 126 -8.25 -5.96 -0.88
N THR A 127 -7.73 -6.59 -1.93
CA THR A 127 -8.15 -6.39 -3.33
C THR A 127 -8.71 -7.67 -3.95
N ASN A 128 -8.28 -8.83 -3.45
CA ASN A 128 -8.75 -10.12 -3.94
C ASN A 128 -9.95 -10.63 -3.13
N ALA A 129 -10.67 -11.57 -3.72
CA ALA A 129 -11.80 -12.27 -3.13
C ALA A 129 -11.35 -13.65 -2.62
N GLY A 130 -12.23 -14.35 -1.90
CA GLY A 130 -11.93 -15.70 -1.45
C GLY A 130 -13.14 -16.58 -1.19
N ILE A 131 -12.91 -17.89 -1.20
CA ILE A 131 -13.89 -18.91 -0.85
C ILE A 131 -13.28 -19.86 0.18
N ARG A 132 -14.03 -20.14 1.23
CA ARG A 132 -13.80 -21.27 2.14
C ARG A 132 -14.89 -22.30 1.93
N LEU A 133 -14.50 -23.55 1.69
CA LEU A 133 -15.42 -24.68 1.63
C LEU A 133 -15.43 -25.43 2.96
N ARG A 134 -16.62 -25.77 3.45
CA ARG A 134 -16.88 -26.68 4.55
C ARG A 134 -17.60 -27.90 4.00
N ILE A 135 -16.84 -28.93 3.69
CA ILE A 135 -17.40 -30.15 3.09
C ILE A 135 -17.75 -31.14 4.20
N ALA A 136 -18.99 -31.59 4.22
CA ALA A 136 -19.49 -32.51 5.23
C ALA A 136 -18.86 -33.91 5.05
N PRO A 137 -18.49 -34.63 6.13
CA PRO A 137 -17.81 -35.93 6.03
C PRO A 137 -18.57 -36.98 5.19
N GLU A 138 -19.90 -36.97 5.24
CA GLU A 138 -20.78 -37.85 4.47
C GLU A 138 -20.68 -37.66 2.95
N PHE A 139 -20.09 -36.55 2.49
CA PHE A 139 -19.83 -36.30 1.08
C PHE A 139 -18.84 -37.34 0.51
N LEU A 140 -17.83 -37.74 1.28
CA LEU A 140 -16.87 -38.79 0.90
C LEU A 140 -17.51 -40.17 0.74
N THR A 141 -18.58 -40.43 1.47
CA THR A 141 -19.36 -41.68 1.33
C THR A 141 -20.13 -41.69 0.01
N SER A 142 -20.62 -40.54 -0.42
CA SER A 142 -21.44 -40.40 -1.63
C SER A 142 -20.59 -40.27 -2.90
N TYR A 143 -19.42 -39.64 -2.80
CA TYR A 143 -18.48 -39.38 -3.89
C TYR A 143 -17.06 -39.83 -3.51
N PRO A 144 -16.80 -41.14 -3.41
CA PRO A 144 -15.52 -41.67 -2.93
C PRO A 144 -14.34 -41.40 -3.89
N GLN A 145 -14.62 -41.12 -5.16
CA GLN A 145 -13.64 -40.70 -6.17
C GLN A 145 -13.76 -39.20 -6.48
N GLY A 146 -14.63 -38.48 -5.77
CA GLY A 146 -14.88 -37.07 -6.00
C GLY A 146 -13.66 -36.24 -5.63
N VAL A 147 -13.32 -35.23 -6.42
CA VAL A 147 -12.33 -34.21 -6.09
C VAL A 147 -12.97 -32.85 -6.29
N MET A 148 -12.88 -32.00 -5.27
CA MET A 148 -13.42 -30.65 -5.33
C MET A 148 -12.41 -29.69 -5.95
N PHE A 149 -12.90 -28.77 -6.75
CA PHE A 149 -12.13 -27.70 -7.35
C PHE A 149 -12.86 -26.38 -7.21
N VAL A 150 -12.08 -25.33 -7.06
CA VAL A 150 -12.55 -23.94 -7.19
C VAL A 150 -11.80 -23.32 -8.36
N GLN A 151 -12.53 -22.73 -9.30
CA GLN A 151 -11.97 -22.23 -10.55
C GLN A 151 -12.41 -20.79 -10.82
N SER A 152 -11.51 -19.99 -11.40
CA SER A 152 -11.77 -18.68 -11.98
C SER A 152 -11.10 -18.60 -13.35
N GLU A 153 -11.20 -17.45 -14.01
CA GLU A 153 -10.47 -17.19 -15.26
C GLU A 153 -8.94 -17.37 -15.10
N ASP A 154 -8.40 -17.04 -13.92
CA ASP A 154 -6.97 -17.16 -13.61
C ASP A 154 -6.50 -18.61 -13.35
N GLY A 155 -7.42 -19.58 -13.30
CA GLY A 155 -7.08 -21.00 -13.20
C GLY A 155 -7.94 -21.79 -12.24
N ARG A 156 -7.50 -23.03 -11.98
CA ARG A 156 -8.24 -24.04 -11.21
C ARG A 156 -7.41 -24.53 -10.02
N LEU A 157 -7.98 -24.44 -8.82
CA LEU A 157 -7.37 -24.86 -7.56
C LEU A 157 -8.07 -26.11 -7.04
N MET A 158 -7.30 -27.18 -6.83
CA MET A 158 -7.79 -28.38 -6.17
C MET A 158 -8.02 -28.10 -4.69
N TYR A 159 -9.20 -28.43 -4.19
CA TYR A 159 -9.63 -28.22 -2.82
C TYR A 159 -9.85 -29.58 -2.16
N SER A 160 -8.92 -30.04 -1.34
CA SER A 160 -9.06 -31.35 -0.68
C SER A 160 -10.18 -31.30 0.37
N TYR A 161 -10.78 -32.45 0.69
CA TYR A 161 -11.83 -32.52 1.73
C TYR A 161 -11.36 -32.15 3.14
N SER A 162 -10.06 -32.24 3.40
CA SER A 162 -9.45 -31.84 4.67
C SER A 162 -8.99 -30.39 4.69
N GLU A 163 -9.05 -29.68 3.55
CA GLU A 163 -8.64 -28.28 3.45
C GLU A 163 -9.63 -27.36 4.18
N LYS A 164 -9.08 -26.42 4.93
CA LYS A 164 -9.84 -25.48 5.79
C LYS A 164 -9.50 -24.03 5.52
N ARG A 165 -8.44 -23.79 4.75
CA ARG A 165 -7.94 -22.46 4.41
C ARG A 165 -8.84 -21.76 3.41
N ILE A 166 -8.72 -20.44 3.34
CA ILE A 166 -9.41 -19.65 2.32
C ILE A 166 -8.63 -19.79 1.02
N ALA A 167 -9.31 -20.21 -0.05
CA ALA A 167 -8.80 -20.09 -1.40
C ALA A 167 -9.03 -18.65 -1.87
N TYR A 168 -7.98 -17.96 -2.30
CA TYR A 168 -8.07 -16.60 -2.81
C TYR A 168 -8.08 -16.58 -4.35
N PHE A 169 -8.74 -15.58 -4.93
CA PHE A 169 -8.93 -15.37 -6.37
C PHE A 169 -8.97 -13.87 -6.67
N ASN A 170 -8.56 -13.44 -7.87
CA ASN A 170 -8.90 -12.08 -8.29
C ASN A 170 -10.43 -11.93 -8.38
N PRO A 171 -10.98 -10.72 -8.16
CA PRO A 171 -12.40 -10.48 -8.28
C PRO A 171 -12.91 -10.88 -9.66
N GLY A 172 -14.11 -11.46 -9.71
CA GLY A 172 -14.67 -12.00 -10.94
C GLY A 172 -15.47 -13.27 -10.71
N GLU A 173 -15.74 -13.99 -11.79
CA GLU A 173 -16.51 -15.22 -11.73
C GLU A 173 -15.69 -16.36 -11.11
N VAL A 174 -16.25 -16.98 -10.06
CA VAL A 174 -15.68 -18.15 -9.39
C VAL A 174 -16.70 -19.28 -9.37
N SER A 175 -16.28 -20.47 -9.79
CA SER A 175 -17.10 -21.67 -9.84
C SER A 175 -16.55 -22.76 -8.94
N VAL A 176 -17.45 -23.52 -8.31
CA VAL A 176 -17.09 -24.73 -7.55
C VAL A 176 -17.53 -25.95 -8.31
N VAL A 177 -16.59 -26.85 -8.57
CA VAL A 177 -16.77 -28.03 -9.41
C VAL A 177 -16.39 -29.28 -8.62
N LEU A 178 -17.24 -30.30 -8.70
CA LEU A 178 -16.92 -31.66 -8.30
C LEU A 178 -16.46 -32.43 -9.53
N ASN A 179 -15.22 -32.90 -9.57
CA ASN A 179 -14.83 -33.94 -10.52
C ASN A 179 -15.14 -35.30 -9.89
N ASP A 180 -16.04 -36.09 -10.47
CA ASP A 180 -16.29 -37.46 -10.03
C ASP A 180 -15.96 -38.43 -11.16
N ALA A 181 -15.03 -39.35 -10.89
CA ALA A 181 -14.54 -40.32 -11.87
C ALA A 181 -14.14 -39.71 -13.24
N GLY A 182 -13.57 -38.50 -13.23
CA GLY A 182 -13.13 -37.79 -14.44
C GLY A 182 -14.20 -36.91 -15.10
N THR A 183 -15.42 -36.88 -14.58
CA THR A 183 -16.51 -36.02 -15.08
C THR A 183 -16.69 -34.80 -14.18
N ASP A 184 -16.64 -33.60 -14.75
CA ASP A 184 -16.88 -32.36 -14.00
C ASP A 184 -18.38 -32.09 -13.84
N HIS A 185 -18.80 -31.90 -12.59
CA HIS A 185 -20.13 -31.47 -12.18
C HIS A 185 -20.04 -30.08 -11.55
N LEU A 186 -20.58 -29.08 -12.23
CA LEU A 186 -20.70 -27.73 -11.68
C LEU A 186 -21.68 -27.74 -10.51
N LEU A 187 -21.23 -27.31 -9.33
CA LEU A 187 -22.10 -27.18 -8.17
C LEU A 187 -22.78 -25.81 -8.15
N PHE A 188 -21.98 -24.75 -8.32
CA PHE A 188 -22.47 -23.38 -8.46
C PHE A 188 -21.39 -22.46 -9.02
N THR A 189 -21.83 -21.29 -9.46
CA THR A 189 -21.00 -20.17 -9.92
C THR A 189 -21.45 -18.89 -9.21
N ARG A 190 -20.50 -18.03 -8.84
CA ARG A 190 -20.76 -16.74 -8.19
C ARG A 190 -19.73 -15.73 -8.69
N VAL A 191 -20.19 -14.52 -9.02
CA VAL A 191 -19.29 -13.39 -9.24
C VAL A 191 -18.88 -12.82 -7.89
N LEU A 192 -17.62 -12.92 -7.50
CA LEU A 192 -17.13 -12.33 -6.26
C LEU A 192 -16.53 -10.96 -6.49
N GLU A 193 -16.93 -9.99 -5.67
CA GLU A 193 -16.35 -8.65 -5.70
C GLU A 193 -15.05 -8.59 -4.86
N SER A 194 -14.24 -7.56 -5.09
CA SER A 194 -13.05 -7.29 -4.26
C SER A 194 -13.43 -7.27 -2.77
N ARG A 195 -12.66 -8.00 -1.94
CA ARG A 195 -12.87 -8.19 -0.49
C ARG A 195 -14.01 -9.12 -0.10
N GLU A 196 -14.73 -9.70 -1.05
CA GLU A 196 -15.77 -10.67 -0.71
C GLU A 196 -15.12 -12.02 -0.32
N ILE A 197 -15.40 -12.48 0.91
CA ILE A 197 -15.04 -13.82 1.37
C ILE A 197 -16.31 -14.63 1.54
N LEU A 198 -16.45 -15.68 0.74
CA LEU A 198 -17.60 -16.58 0.78
C LEU A 198 -17.28 -17.80 1.65
N ASP A 199 -18.22 -18.18 2.53
CA ASP A 199 -18.11 -19.40 3.31
C ASP A 199 -19.23 -20.36 2.93
N VAL A 200 -18.86 -21.49 2.33
CA VAL A 200 -19.79 -22.38 1.66
C VAL A 200 -19.78 -23.74 2.31
N SER A 201 -20.94 -24.14 2.83
CA SER A 201 -21.14 -25.48 3.37
C SER A 201 -21.71 -26.40 2.28
N ILE A 202 -21.03 -27.53 2.03
CA ILE A 202 -21.40 -28.51 1.02
C ILE A 202 -21.72 -29.83 1.70
N SER A 203 -22.91 -30.38 1.47
CA SER A 203 -23.30 -31.70 1.95
C SER A 203 -24.01 -32.52 0.86
N ALA A 204 -23.92 -33.84 0.98
CA ALA A 204 -24.60 -34.78 0.09
C ALA A 204 -25.43 -35.77 0.93
N PRO A 205 -26.64 -36.13 0.49
CA PRO A 205 -27.45 -37.15 1.16
C PRO A 205 -26.79 -38.53 1.03
N THR A 206 -26.87 -39.32 2.09
CA THR A 206 -26.22 -40.64 2.21
C THR A 206 -26.86 -41.77 1.40
N VAL A 207 -27.94 -41.52 0.63
CA VAL A 207 -28.72 -42.57 -0.04
C VAL A 207 -28.91 -42.32 -1.54
N SER A 208 -28.70 -43.40 -2.28
CA SER A 208 -28.57 -43.58 -3.73
C SER A 208 -29.87 -43.42 -4.54
N SER A 209 -30.78 -42.52 -4.14
CA SER A 209 -31.94 -42.16 -4.94
C SER A 209 -31.85 -40.67 -5.31
N SER A 210 -31.35 -40.40 -6.53
CA SER A 210 -31.23 -39.06 -7.13
C SER A 210 -30.60 -38.04 -6.17
N GLY A 211 -29.27 -38.09 -6.09
CA GLY A 211 -28.45 -37.33 -5.14
C GLY A 211 -28.50 -35.82 -5.37
N ASN A 212 -29.35 -35.15 -4.60
CA ASN A 212 -29.41 -33.69 -4.59
C ASN A 212 -28.27 -33.19 -3.68
N ILE A 213 -27.15 -32.71 -4.25
CA ILE A 213 -26.13 -31.99 -3.48
C ILE A 213 -26.77 -30.75 -2.86
N LYS A 214 -26.67 -30.61 -1.55
CA LYS A 214 -27.15 -29.42 -0.84
C LYS A 214 -25.98 -28.46 -0.65
N VAL A 215 -26.09 -27.30 -1.28
CA VAL A 215 -25.18 -26.18 -1.08
C VAL A 215 -25.89 -25.17 -0.19
N SER A 216 -25.32 -24.90 0.98
CA SER A 216 -25.76 -23.83 1.87
C SER A 216 -24.68 -22.76 1.87
N ILE A 217 -25.03 -21.58 1.36
CA ILE A 217 -24.14 -20.43 1.31
C ILE A 217 -24.42 -19.59 2.56
N ASP A 218 -23.38 -19.34 3.35
CA ASP A 218 -23.43 -18.42 4.46
C ASP A 218 -22.58 -17.19 4.11
N THR A 219 -23.24 -16.07 3.79
CA THR A 219 -22.59 -14.80 3.44
C THR A 219 -22.24 -13.94 4.65
N THR A 220 -22.29 -14.45 5.88
CA THR A 220 -22.20 -13.63 7.11
C THR A 220 -20.82 -13.04 7.45
N ARG A 221 -19.84 -13.07 6.55
CA ARG A 221 -18.57 -12.38 6.78
C ARG A 221 -18.10 -11.63 5.55
N SER A 222 -18.88 -10.62 5.19
CA SER A 222 -18.28 -9.41 4.64
C SER A 222 -17.32 -8.88 5.70
N TRP A 223 -16.02 -9.18 5.57
CA TRP A 223 -14.99 -8.39 6.24
C TRP A 223 -14.96 -7.04 5.53
N ILE A 224 -16.03 -6.28 5.69
CA ILE A 224 -15.98 -4.87 5.40
C ILE A 224 -15.12 -4.32 6.52
N ASN A 225 -13.85 -4.08 6.23
CA ASN A 225 -13.21 -2.89 6.78
C ASN A 225 -13.91 -1.70 6.14
N GLU A 226 -15.16 -1.50 6.57
CA GLU A 226 -15.91 -0.28 6.40
C GLU A 226 -15.36 0.63 7.48
N GLU A 227 -14.56 1.59 7.02
CA GLU A 227 -14.09 2.73 7.77
C GLU A 227 -15.31 3.44 8.37
N PHE A 228 -15.58 3.14 9.64
CA PHE A 228 -16.64 3.78 10.40
C PHE A 228 -16.00 4.73 11.40
N THR A 229 -15.90 6.01 11.02
CA THR A 229 -15.58 7.09 11.95
C THR A 229 -16.78 7.39 12.84
N ILE A 230 -16.69 6.96 14.11
CA ILE A 230 -17.33 7.68 15.21
C ILE A 230 -16.26 7.96 16.27
N GLY A 231 -15.96 9.24 16.47
CA GLY A 231 -15.17 9.75 17.59
C GLY A 231 -13.78 10.23 17.19
N SER A 232 -13.71 11.43 16.64
CA SER A 232 -12.49 12.24 16.63
C SER A 232 -11.93 12.36 18.06
N GLY A 233 -10.68 11.94 18.26
CA GLY A 233 -9.97 12.00 19.54
C GLY A 233 -8.47 11.71 19.40
N ASP A 234 -7.73 12.68 18.88
CA ASP A 234 -6.30 13.01 19.01
C ASP A 234 -5.31 12.10 19.80
N ASP A 235 -5.16 10.82 19.44
CA ASP A 235 -4.15 9.91 20.01
C ASP A 235 -2.96 9.61 19.07
N HIS A 236 -2.57 10.59 18.26
CA HIS A 236 -1.49 10.45 17.26
C HIS A 236 -0.12 10.18 17.91
N GLY A 237 0.56 9.11 17.51
CA GLY A 237 1.98 8.85 17.85
C GLY A 237 2.27 8.30 19.25
N ARG A 238 1.27 7.98 20.09
CA ARG A 238 1.51 7.55 21.49
C ARG A 238 2.05 6.14 21.64
N ASP A 239 1.62 5.22 20.76
CA ASP A 239 2.03 3.82 20.72
C ASP A 239 2.69 3.45 19.38
N LEU A 240 3.31 2.27 19.33
CA LEU A 240 4.08 1.82 18.16
C LEU A 240 3.19 1.62 16.92
N SER A 241 1.92 1.24 17.11
CA SER A 241 0.93 1.11 16.03
C SER A 241 0.50 2.45 15.43
N GLY A 242 0.54 3.52 16.21
CA GLY A 242 0.27 4.90 15.77
C GLY A 242 1.52 5.67 15.36
N ALA A 243 2.65 4.99 15.10
CA ALA A 243 3.90 5.65 14.74
C ALA A 243 3.77 6.49 13.46
N LEU A 244 4.31 7.70 13.51
CA LEU A 244 4.27 8.68 12.42
C LEU A 244 5.31 8.33 11.36
N SER A 245 4.96 8.38 10.08
CA SER A 245 5.97 8.25 9.01
C SER A 245 6.88 9.48 8.96
N VAL A 246 8.06 9.37 8.35
CA VAL A 246 8.96 10.52 8.15
C VAL A 246 8.26 11.70 7.48
N SER A 247 7.44 11.47 6.45
CA SER A 247 6.72 12.55 5.76
C SER A 247 5.76 13.30 6.68
N GLU A 248 5.12 12.59 7.61
CA GLU A 248 4.15 13.16 8.54
C GLU A 248 4.82 13.86 9.70
N ALA A 249 5.81 13.21 10.31
CA ALA A 249 6.55 13.73 11.45
C ALA A 249 7.31 15.02 11.12
N ARG A 250 7.75 15.20 9.86
CA ARG A 250 8.36 16.46 9.40
C ARG A 250 7.46 17.69 9.56
N GLY A 251 6.13 17.51 9.51
CA GLY A 251 5.15 18.57 9.70
C GLY A 251 4.78 18.85 11.17
N LEU A 252 5.23 18.03 12.11
CA LEU A 252 4.79 18.03 13.52
C LEU A 252 5.86 18.55 14.48
N LEU A 253 6.55 19.64 14.09
CA LEU A 253 7.55 20.29 14.93
C LEU A 253 6.97 20.70 16.29
N GLY A 254 7.62 20.30 17.37
CA GLY A 254 7.19 20.55 18.74
C GLY A 254 6.39 19.40 19.38
N ALA A 255 6.03 18.35 18.63
CA ALA A 255 5.42 17.15 19.22
C ALA A 255 6.41 16.43 20.15
N THR A 256 5.93 15.96 21.30
CA THR A 256 6.77 15.31 22.33
C THR A 256 6.34 13.87 22.57
N GLY A 257 7.32 13.00 22.83
CA GLY A 257 7.08 11.59 23.16
C GLY A 257 6.31 10.78 22.11
N VAL A 258 6.46 11.10 20.83
CA VAL A 258 5.77 10.43 19.71
C VAL A 258 6.67 9.39 19.06
N TRP A 259 6.07 8.30 18.58
CA TRP A 259 6.73 7.32 17.73
C TRP A 259 6.84 7.84 16.29
N VAL A 260 8.02 7.69 15.71
CA VAL A 260 8.32 8.01 14.31
C VAL A 260 9.01 6.81 13.68
N TYR A 261 8.66 6.47 12.44
CA TYR A 261 9.30 5.39 11.70
C TYR A 261 9.82 5.83 10.33
N GLY A 262 10.91 5.18 9.90
CA GLY A 262 11.52 5.34 8.58
C GLY A 262 12.66 4.35 8.36
N TYR A 263 13.24 4.33 7.18
CA TYR A 263 14.41 3.52 6.86
C TYR A 263 15.69 4.28 7.17
N VAL A 264 16.66 3.61 7.79
CA VAL A 264 17.99 4.19 8.04
C VAL A 264 18.73 4.31 6.72
N ILE A 265 19.01 5.53 6.27
CA ILE A 265 19.63 5.78 4.96
C ILE A 265 21.06 6.33 5.05
N GLY A 266 21.58 6.57 6.26
CA GLY A 266 22.92 7.13 6.48
C GLY A 266 22.99 8.01 7.72
N SER A 267 23.87 9.01 7.69
CA SER A 267 23.99 10.03 8.74
C SER A 267 23.33 11.34 8.34
N ALA A 268 22.84 12.10 9.32
CA ALA A 268 22.22 13.40 9.11
C ALA A 268 23.20 14.59 9.13
N SER A 269 24.40 14.40 9.70
CA SER A 269 25.45 15.41 9.74
C SER A 269 26.88 14.78 9.77
N PRO A 270 27.69 14.98 8.71
CA PRO A 270 27.28 15.50 7.41
C PRO A 270 26.18 14.59 6.81
N PHE A 271 25.25 15.20 6.06
CA PHE A 271 24.24 14.41 5.35
C PHE A 271 24.84 13.86 4.08
N GLN A 272 24.90 12.53 3.99
CA GLN A 272 25.25 11.81 2.79
C GLN A 272 24.56 10.44 2.87
N LYS A 273 23.99 9.99 1.74
CA LYS A 273 23.42 8.65 1.68
C LYS A 273 24.52 7.61 1.93
N ASP A 274 24.21 6.60 2.73
CA ASP A 274 25.08 5.50 3.15
C ASP A 274 26.33 5.93 3.95
N SER A 275 26.43 7.22 4.35
CA SER A 275 27.50 7.66 5.24
C SER A 275 27.25 7.22 6.67
N VAL A 276 28.34 7.02 7.40
CA VAL A 276 28.30 6.52 8.77
C VAL A 276 28.62 7.59 9.80
N SER A 277 27.88 7.60 10.91
CA SER A 277 28.18 8.43 12.07
C SER A 277 27.81 7.71 13.36
N PRO A 278 28.66 7.78 14.40
CA PRO A 278 28.32 7.20 15.69
C PRO A 278 27.28 8.04 16.46
N THR A 279 27.03 9.30 16.08
CA THR A 279 26.24 10.22 16.91
C THR A 279 24.86 10.55 16.37
N ASN A 280 24.59 10.23 15.10
CA ASN A 280 23.34 10.58 14.44
C ASN A 280 23.03 9.66 13.27
N LEU A 281 21.74 9.52 12.99
CA LEU A 281 21.24 8.82 11.80
C LEU A 281 20.34 9.76 10.99
N ALA A 282 20.21 9.48 9.71
CA ALA A 282 19.15 9.97 8.85
C ALA A 282 18.16 8.84 8.58
N ILE A 283 16.88 9.09 8.84
CA ILE A 283 15.79 8.22 8.45
C ILE A 283 14.96 8.87 7.34
N ALA A 284 14.45 8.07 6.41
CA ALA A 284 13.59 8.52 5.32
C ALA A 284 12.37 7.60 5.15
N GLY A 285 11.32 8.09 4.49
CA GLY A 285 10.14 7.26 4.19
C GLY A 285 10.45 6.09 3.23
N LYS A 286 11.58 6.17 2.51
CA LYS A 286 12.03 5.21 1.50
C LYS A 286 13.57 5.11 1.53
N THR A 287 14.13 3.95 1.18
CA THR A 287 15.59 3.70 1.19
C THR A 287 16.35 4.43 0.07
N ALA A 288 15.66 4.73 -1.04
CA ALA A 288 16.21 5.40 -2.22
C ALA A 288 16.37 6.93 -2.06
N VAL A 289 15.93 7.51 -0.94
CA VAL A 289 15.99 8.97 -0.71
C VAL A 289 17.43 9.45 -0.64
N THR A 290 17.77 10.44 -1.47
CA THR A 290 19.08 11.11 -1.53
C THR A 290 19.02 12.59 -1.17
N SER A 291 17.82 13.15 -1.00
CA SER A 291 17.61 14.55 -0.64
C SER A 291 17.57 14.72 0.89
N LYS A 292 18.38 15.64 1.42
CA LYS A 292 18.43 15.93 2.86
C LYS A 292 17.07 16.37 3.39
N ASP A 293 16.37 17.19 2.61
CA ASP A 293 15.11 17.80 3.04
C ASP A 293 14.00 16.77 3.23
N ALA A 294 14.00 15.66 2.48
CA ALA A 294 13.03 14.58 2.60
C ALA A 294 13.28 13.63 3.79
N CYS A 295 14.36 13.87 4.53
CA CYS A 295 14.78 13.02 5.65
C CYS A 295 14.41 13.63 7.00
N MET A 296 14.51 12.80 8.03
CA MET A 296 14.56 13.24 9.41
C MET A 296 15.86 12.81 10.07
N SER A 297 16.40 13.68 10.92
CA SER A 297 17.58 13.35 11.72
C SER A 297 17.18 12.65 13.01
N VAL A 298 18.01 11.73 13.50
CA VAL A 298 17.78 10.99 14.76
C VAL A 298 19.01 11.18 15.65
N GLU A 299 18.80 11.70 16.86
CA GLU A 299 19.88 11.91 17.83
C GLU A 299 20.21 10.61 18.56
N LEU A 300 21.44 10.12 18.42
CA LEU A 300 21.94 9.00 19.22
C LEU A 300 22.73 9.54 20.40
N LYS A 301 22.11 9.68 21.59
CA LYS A 301 22.83 10.02 22.82
C LYS A 301 23.75 8.87 23.25
N LYS A 302 24.86 9.18 23.93
CA LYS A 302 25.82 8.16 24.37
C LYS A 302 25.13 7.15 25.29
N GLY A 303 25.29 5.86 25.02
CA GLY A 303 24.67 4.75 25.76
C GLY A 303 24.13 3.68 24.83
N ALA A 304 23.37 2.73 25.39
CA ALA A 304 22.95 1.51 24.70
C ALA A 304 22.23 1.72 23.35
N MET A 305 21.41 2.78 23.21
CA MET A 305 20.75 3.08 21.93
C MET A 305 21.75 3.43 20.83
N ARG A 306 22.78 4.22 21.17
CA ARG A 306 23.84 4.53 20.21
C ARG A 306 24.60 3.28 19.84
N ASP A 307 24.99 2.48 20.82
CA ASP A 307 25.78 1.27 20.61
C ASP A 307 25.03 0.28 19.71
N ALA A 308 23.70 0.21 19.81
CA ALA A 308 22.85 -0.66 19.00
C ALA A 308 22.52 -0.10 17.59
N LEU A 309 22.23 1.20 17.48
CA LEU A 309 21.66 1.76 16.25
C LEU A 309 22.69 2.38 15.32
N ASN A 310 23.84 2.81 15.83
CA ASN A 310 24.78 3.58 15.02
C ASN A 310 25.32 2.76 13.84
N VAL A 311 25.29 3.35 12.65
CA VAL A 311 25.73 2.69 11.41
C VAL A 311 27.25 2.61 11.27
N HIS A 312 28.01 3.30 12.11
CA HIS A 312 29.48 3.22 12.12
C HIS A 312 29.95 1.86 12.63
N ASP A 313 29.43 1.44 13.78
CA ASP A 313 29.75 0.15 14.39
C ASP A 313 28.82 -0.96 13.89
N ASN A 314 27.59 -0.61 13.46
CA ASN A 314 26.58 -1.54 12.95
C ASN A 314 26.18 -1.20 11.50
N PRO A 315 27.08 -1.37 10.51
CA PRO A 315 26.81 -1.00 9.11
C PRO A 315 25.62 -1.77 8.51
N ALA A 316 25.30 -2.95 9.04
CA ALA A 316 24.14 -3.73 8.64
C ALA A 316 22.81 -2.99 8.87
N ASN A 317 22.75 -2.03 9.81
CA ASN A 317 21.52 -1.28 10.08
C ASN A 317 21.10 -0.35 8.93
N LEU A 318 21.98 -0.08 7.95
CA LEU A 318 21.60 0.65 6.74
C LEU A 318 20.51 -0.11 5.97
N GLY A 319 19.47 0.60 5.56
CA GLY A 319 18.31 0.06 4.86
C GLY A 319 17.26 -0.61 5.75
N HIS A 320 17.53 -0.83 7.04
CA HIS A 320 16.56 -1.40 7.97
C HIS A 320 15.53 -0.35 8.43
N LYS A 321 14.34 -0.84 8.80
CA LYS A 321 13.25 0.02 9.26
C LYS A 321 13.43 0.28 10.75
N LEU A 322 13.50 1.56 11.11
CA LEU A 322 13.72 2.02 12.47
C LEU A 322 12.49 2.79 12.95
N PHE A 323 11.93 2.35 14.07
CA PHE A 323 10.95 3.06 14.86
C PHE A 323 11.65 3.69 16.06
N VAL A 324 11.42 4.97 16.33
CA VAL A 324 11.99 5.69 17.46
C VAL A 324 10.92 6.52 18.16
N LYS A 325 10.92 6.50 19.49
CA LYS A 325 10.03 7.33 20.31
C LYS A 325 10.77 8.52 20.89
N GLY A 326 10.34 9.74 20.57
CA GLY A 326 10.98 10.95 21.10
C GLY A 326 10.26 12.24 20.73
N ASP A 327 10.98 13.34 20.82
CA ASP A 327 10.49 14.68 20.56
C ASP A 327 10.87 15.14 19.16
N ILE A 328 9.90 15.61 18.39
CA ILE A 328 10.11 16.16 17.05
C ILE A 328 10.55 17.61 17.18
N VAL A 329 11.80 17.87 16.84
CA VAL A 329 12.40 19.22 16.88
C VAL A 329 13.22 19.47 15.63
N LYS A 330 13.60 20.72 15.37
CA LYS A 330 14.55 21.02 14.31
C LYS A 330 15.96 20.58 14.75
N TYR A 331 16.58 19.69 14.00
CA TYR A 331 17.91 19.14 14.30
C TYR A 331 18.72 18.93 13.01
N TYR A 332 19.90 19.53 12.91
CA TYR A 332 20.72 19.61 11.69
C TYR A 332 20.04 20.28 10.48
N SER A 333 19.25 21.32 10.76
CA SER A 333 18.52 22.13 9.77
C SER A 333 17.34 21.42 9.08
N ILE A 334 17.07 20.16 9.42
CA ILE A 334 15.87 19.40 9.04
C ILE A 334 15.06 19.02 10.28
N PRO A 335 13.79 18.61 10.16
CA PRO A 335 13.07 17.99 11.27
C PRO A 335 13.81 16.73 11.76
N GLY A 336 13.75 16.45 13.05
CA GLY A 336 14.43 15.31 13.63
C GLY A 336 13.87 14.90 14.98
N VAL A 337 14.23 13.70 15.43
CA VAL A 337 13.79 13.10 16.68
C VAL A 337 14.92 13.21 17.70
N LYS A 338 14.64 13.92 18.79
CA LYS A 338 15.54 14.06 19.95
C LYS A 338 14.92 13.44 21.19
N ASN A 339 15.71 13.35 22.26
CA ASN A 339 15.28 12.79 23.55
C ASN A 339 14.64 11.40 23.39
N ILE A 340 15.29 10.55 22.60
CA ILE A 340 14.77 9.22 22.30
C ILE A 340 14.67 8.41 23.59
N THR A 341 13.50 7.83 23.82
CA THR A 341 13.17 7.04 25.00
C THR A 341 13.01 5.56 24.69
N ASP A 342 12.68 5.22 23.45
CA ASP A 342 12.46 3.84 23.02
C ASP A 342 12.74 3.67 21.52
N TYR A 343 13.03 2.44 21.08
CA TYR A 343 13.24 2.13 19.66
C TYR A 343 12.90 0.67 19.32
N VAL A 344 12.55 0.43 18.06
CA VAL A 344 12.42 -0.91 17.46
C VAL A 344 13.12 -0.89 16.11
N LEU A 345 14.06 -1.80 15.89
CA LEU A 345 14.76 -1.98 14.61
C LEU A 345 14.24 -3.27 13.95
N GLN A 346 13.89 -3.19 12.67
CA GLN A 346 13.33 -4.28 11.87
C GLN A 346 14.07 -4.47 10.56
#